data_AF-A0AAW2JL24-F1
#
_entry.id   AF-A0AAW2JL24-F1
#
_cell.length_a   1.000
_cell.length_b   1.000
_cell.length_c   1.000
_cell.angle_alpha   90.00
_cell.angle_beta   90.00
_cell.angle_gamma   90.00
#
_symmetry.space_group_name_H-M   'P 1'
#
loop_
_entity.id
_entity.type
_entity.pdbx_description
1 polymer ?
#
loop_
_entity_poly.entity_id
_entity_poly.type
_entity_poly.pdbx_seq_one_letter_code
_entity_poly.pdbx_strand_id
1 'polypeptide(L)'
;MKWVTLLKDFKEKVGLSQAPASGSTTPSSPPFRESSSNANYLSPFSQDFSLSPSRDKHELELDFKRYWEEFRSSTSEKEKEKALNWTVEIFCRLEKQHKNVSQLISMLVETHIFSFVVGRAFVTDIEKLKLSSKTRSLEAEKVLTFFSETTKDGIRPGGNLLHAVEVLVSGPIDKQSFLDSGILCCLIHILNSLLAPDGGSHSKDTNDNVELPPVDGSNNAETRPVRQLEVEGSVVHIMKALASHPSAAQSLIEDNSLQLLFQMVANGSLMVFSQYKEGLVPLHAIQLHRHAMQILGLLLANDNGCTASYIRRHHLIKVLLMAVKDFNPDCGILPTLWALWTCFLNVLN
;
A
#
# COMPACT_ATOMS: atom_id res chain seq x y z
N MET A 1 16.20 4.91 -6.07
CA MET A 1 16.83 4.06 -5.04
C MET A 1 17.82 3.13 -5.73
N LYS A 2 18.69 2.40 -5.02
CA LYS A 2 19.46 1.27 -5.58
C LYS A 2 18.82 -0.02 -5.06
N TRP A 3 18.08 -0.76 -5.86
CA TRP A 3 17.47 -2.05 -5.51
C TRP A 3 18.48 -3.07 -4.98
N VAL A 4 19.76 -2.93 -5.35
CA VAL A 4 20.87 -3.72 -4.77
C VAL A 4 20.99 -3.51 -3.26
N THR A 5 20.75 -2.30 -2.77
CA THR A 5 20.73 -1.99 -1.34
C THR A 5 19.52 -2.62 -0.66
N LEU A 6 18.37 -2.72 -1.34
CA LEU A 6 17.17 -3.36 -0.78
C LEU A 6 17.33 -4.86 -0.56
N LEU A 7 17.97 -5.57 -1.48
CA LEU A 7 18.32 -6.99 -1.29
C LEU A 7 19.34 -7.18 -0.15
N LYS A 8 20.22 -6.19 0.07
CA LYS A 8 21.18 -6.19 1.18
C LYS A 8 20.47 -5.94 2.52
N ASP A 9 19.61 -4.93 2.60
CA ASP A 9 18.81 -4.61 3.79
C ASP A 9 17.90 -5.77 4.18
N PHE A 10 17.33 -6.49 3.20
CA PHE A 10 16.60 -7.73 3.45
C PHE A 10 17.50 -8.83 4.04
N LYS A 11 18.68 -9.05 3.47
CA LYS A 11 19.62 -10.07 3.99
C LYS A 11 20.08 -9.75 5.41
N GLU A 12 20.24 -8.47 5.75
CA GLU A 12 20.64 -8.00 7.08
C GLU A 12 19.49 -8.03 8.09
N LYS A 13 18.26 -7.65 7.70
CA LYS A 13 17.09 -7.64 8.60
C LYS A 13 16.39 -9.00 8.74
N VAL A 14 16.46 -9.85 7.72
CA VAL A 14 15.65 -11.08 7.61
C VAL A 14 16.52 -12.35 7.59
N GLY A 15 17.83 -12.22 7.82
CA GLY A 15 18.70 -13.33 8.21
C GLY A 15 18.78 -14.48 7.20
N LEU A 16 19.03 -14.20 5.92
CA LEU A 16 19.41 -15.25 4.97
C LEU A 16 20.89 -15.63 5.17
N SER A 17 21.16 -16.58 6.06
CA SER A 17 22.48 -17.21 6.19
C SER A 17 22.81 -17.98 4.90
N GLN A 18 23.72 -17.44 4.08
CA GLN A 18 24.40 -18.23 3.05
C GLN A 18 25.49 -19.07 3.73
N ALA A 19 25.36 -20.40 3.63
CA ALA A 19 26.47 -21.31 3.90
C ALA A 19 27.61 -21.06 2.87
N PRO A 20 28.89 -21.21 3.26
CA PRO A 20 30.02 -20.88 2.39
C PRO A 20 30.22 -21.90 1.26
N ALA A 21 30.78 -21.41 0.15
CA ALA A 21 30.99 -22.11 -1.11
C ALA A 21 31.99 -23.29 -1.01
N SER A 22 31.81 -24.29 -1.88
CA SER A 22 32.85 -25.25 -2.27
C SER A 22 32.74 -25.52 -3.77
N GLY A 23 33.87 -25.45 -4.46
CA GLY A 23 33.96 -25.29 -5.91
C GLY A 23 33.92 -26.56 -6.76
N SER A 24 33.69 -26.29 -8.05
CA SER A 24 34.05 -27.02 -9.29
C SER A 24 33.68 -28.49 -9.46
N THR A 25 32.90 -28.81 -10.50
CA THR A 25 33.39 -29.42 -11.76
C THR A 25 32.23 -29.63 -12.76
N THR A 26 32.45 -29.25 -14.02
CA THR A 26 31.61 -29.56 -15.20
C THR A 26 31.75 -31.03 -15.59
N PRO A 27 30.71 -31.62 -16.21
CA PRO A 27 30.95 -32.16 -17.54
C PRO A 27 29.80 -31.99 -18.56
N SER A 28 30.28 -31.99 -19.81
CA SER A 28 29.71 -31.95 -21.16
C SER A 28 28.37 -32.66 -21.49
N SER A 29 27.63 -32.04 -22.40
CA SER A 29 26.46 -32.54 -23.15
C SER A 29 26.80 -33.63 -24.19
N PRO A 30 25.86 -34.53 -24.54
CA PRO A 30 25.88 -35.29 -25.79
C PRO A 30 24.88 -34.73 -26.85
N PRO A 31 25.01 -35.13 -28.13
CA PRO A 31 24.58 -34.31 -29.28
C PRO A 31 23.16 -34.59 -29.80
N PHE A 32 22.71 -33.62 -30.60
CA PHE A 32 21.57 -33.62 -31.52
C PHE A 32 21.36 -34.95 -32.27
N ARG A 33 20.09 -35.38 -32.40
CA ARG A 33 19.63 -36.26 -33.47
C ARG A 33 18.67 -35.50 -34.37
N GLU A 34 19.08 -35.33 -35.61
CA GLU A 34 18.23 -34.93 -36.74
C GLU A 34 17.29 -36.09 -37.10
N SER A 35 16.03 -35.78 -37.36
CA SER A 35 15.17 -36.63 -38.18
C SER A 35 14.31 -35.73 -39.06
N SER A 36 14.75 -35.63 -40.30
CA SER A 36 14.01 -35.06 -41.41
C SER A 36 13.01 -36.08 -41.93
N SER A 37 11.74 -35.69 -42.06
CA SER A 37 10.87 -36.21 -43.10
C SER A 37 9.87 -35.13 -43.48
N ASN A 38 10.03 -34.62 -44.70
CA ASN A 38 9.09 -33.74 -45.39
C ASN A 38 7.95 -34.58 -45.96
N ALA A 39 6.71 -34.08 -45.86
CA ALA A 39 5.75 -34.12 -46.96
C ALA A 39 4.66 -33.06 -46.73
N ASN A 40 4.57 -32.15 -47.69
CA ASN A 40 3.62 -31.03 -47.82
C ASN A 40 2.16 -31.46 -47.71
N TYR A 41 1.29 -30.57 -47.20
CA TYR A 41 0.11 -30.04 -47.93
C TYR A 41 -0.33 -28.70 -47.31
N LEU A 42 -0.54 -27.71 -48.17
CA LEU A 42 -0.95 -26.32 -47.86
C LEU A 42 -2.48 -26.20 -47.73
N SER A 43 -2.93 -25.68 -46.57
CA SER A 43 -3.95 -24.62 -46.31
C SER A 43 -5.40 -24.71 -46.86
N PRO A 44 -6.40 -23.89 -46.40
CA PRO A 44 -6.47 -22.95 -45.26
C PRO A 44 -7.81 -23.02 -44.44
N PHE A 45 -7.91 -22.13 -43.44
CA PHE A 45 -9.11 -21.57 -42.78
C PHE A 45 -9.64 -22.18 -41.45
N SER A 46 -9.60 -21.29 -40.45
CA SER A 46 -10.57 -21.10 -39.37
C SER A 46 -10.83 -22.25 -38.41
N GLN A 47 -9.92 -22.43 -37.46
CA GLN A 47 -10.32 -22.94 -36.15
C GLN A 47 -10.26 -21.80 -35.16
N ASP A 48 -11.45 -21.32 -34.78
CA ASP A 48 -11.67 -20.56 -33.56
C ASP A 48 -11.01 -21.32 -32.41
N PHE A 49 -9.86 -20.83 -31.98
CA PHE A 49 -9.26 -21.22 -30.72
C PHE A 49 -10.21 -20.75 -29.63
N SER A 50 -11.12 -21.64 -29.22
CA SER A 50 -11.71 -21.58 -27.89
C SER A 50 -10.55 -21.69 -26.90
N LEU A 51 -10.02 -20.54 -26.48
CA LEU A 51 -9.01 -20.44 -25.43
C LEU A 51 -9.61 -21.09 -24.17
N SER A 52 -9.13 -22.28 -23.83
CA SER A 52 -9.51 -22.93 -22.58
C SER A 52 -9.05 -22.03 -21.43
N PRO A 53 -9.92 -21.66 -20.47
CA PRO A 53 -9.55 -20.79 -19.34
C PRO A 53 -8.34 -21.30 -18.54
N SER A 54 -8.10 -22.62 -18.58
CA SER A 54 -6.95 -23.26 -17.94
C SER A 54 -5.61 -22.99 -18.63
N ARG A 55 -5.60 -22.74 -19.95
CA ARG A 55 -4.37 -22.46 -20.71
C ARG A 55 -3.88 -21.03 -20.47
N ASP A 56 -4.80 -20.06 -20.50
CA ASP A 56 -4.51 -18.65 -20.21
C ASP A 56 -3.92 -18.47 -18.79
N LYS A 57 -4.50 -19.18 -17.82
CA LYS A 57 -4.00 -19.23 -16.46
C LYS A 57 -2.55 -19.74 -16.35
N HIS A 58 -2.24 -20.85 -17.01
CA HIS A 58 -0.90 -21.42 -16.97
C HIS A 58 0.13 -20.52 -17.65
N GLU A 59 -0.26 -19.84 -18.73
CA GLU A 59 0.57 -18.84 -19.40
C GLU A 59 0.89 -17.66 -18.48
N LEU A 60 -0.10 -17.13 -17.76
CA LEU A 60 0.11 -16.08 -16.76
C LEU A 60 1.04 -16.52 -15.62
N GLU A 61 0.95 -17.78 -15.16
CA GLU A 61 1.88 -18.31 -14.15
C GLU A 61 3.33 -18.37 -14.66
N LEU A 62 3.53 -18.73 -15.94
CA LEU A 62 4.85 -18.75 -16.57
C LEU A 62 5.40 -17.33 -16.78
N ASP A 63 4.56 -16.40 -17.24
CA ASP A 63 4.93 -15.00 -17.40
C ASP A 63 5.29 -14.35 -16.07
N PHE A 64 4.52 -14.63 -15.02
CA PHE A 64 4.85 -14.20 -13.67
C PHE A 64 6.28 -14.65 -13.29
N LYS A 65 6.57 -15.95 -13.45
CA LYS A 65 7.89 -16.50 -13.09
C LYS A 65 9.00 -15.87 -13.92
N ARG A 66 8.77 -15.65 -15.22
CA ARG A 66 9.72 -15.00 -16.12
C ARG A 66 10.05 -13.59 -15.65
N TYR A 67 9.06 -12.74 -15.41
CA TYR A 67 9.29 -11.36 -14.97
C TYR A 67 9.86 -11.27 -13.57
N TRP A 68 9.47 -12.18 -12.68
CA TRP A 68 10.06 -12.28 -11.34
C TRP A 68 11.56 -12.61 -11.42
N GLU A 69 11.96 -13.57 -12.26
CA GLU A 69 13.38 -13.86 -12.48
C GLU A 69 14.13 -12.72 -13.16
N GLU A 70 13.51 -12.02 -14.11
CA GLU A 70 14.09 -10.82 -14.73
C GLU A 70 14.36 -9.73 -13.69
N PHE A 71 13.42 -9.50 -12.76
CA PHE A 71 13.61 -8.59 -11.63
C PHE A 71 14.79 -9.00 -10.73
N ARG A 72 14.91 -10.29 -10.40
CA ARG A 72 15.98 -10.80 -9.52
C ARG A 72 17.36 -10.75 -10.19
N SER A 73 17.40 -11.02 -11.49
CA SER A 73 18.63 -11.18 -12.27
C SER A 73 19.16 -9.86 -12.87
N SER A 74 18.29 -8.87 -13.11
CA SER A 74 18.71 -7.61 -13.72
C SER A 74 19.67 -6.83 -12.81
N THR A 75 20.61 -6.11 -13.43
CA THR A 75 21.54 -5.19 -12.77
C THR A 75 21.15 -3.72 -12.96
N SER A 76 20.16 -3.45 -13.82
CA SER A 76 19.68 -2.11 -14.14
C SER A 76 18.45 -1.77 -13.30
N GLU A 77 18.49 -0.63 -12.60
CA GLU A 77 17.37 -0.17 -11.77
C GLU A 77 16.08 0.03 -12.56
N LYS A 78 16.21 0.52 -13.80
CA LYS A 78 15.07 0.75 -14.70
C LYS A 78 14.43 -0.55 -15.17
N GLU A 79 15.23 -1.56 -15.46
CA GLU A 79 14.74 -2.88 -15.85
C GLU A 79 14.09 -3.59 -14.67
N LYS A 80 14.67 -3.49 -13.47
CA LYS A 80 14.05 -4.01 -12.24
C LYS A 80 12.68 -3.40 -12.00
N GLU A 81 12.57 -2.08 -12.07
CA GLU A 81 11.28 -1.38 -11.89
C GLU A 81 10.26 -1.85 -12.94
N LYS A 82 10.66 -1.97 -14.21
CA LYS A 82 9.79 -2.48 -15.28
C LYS A 82 9.35 -3.92 -15.04
N ALA A 83 10.30 -4.82 -14.74
CA ALA A 83 10.01 -6.23 -14.50
C ALA A 83 9.11 -6.44 -13.27
N LEU A 84 9.33 -5.66 -12.21
CA LEU A 84 8.47 -5.71 -11.02
C LEU A 84 7.05 -5.21 -11.33
N ASN A 85 6.90 -4.11 -12.08
CA ASN A 85 5.58 -3.60 -12.47
C ASN A 85 4.77 -4.65 -13.24
N TRP A 86 5.42 -5.38 -14.16
CA TRP A 86 4.78 -6.49 -14.88
C TRP A 86 4.49 -7.69 -13.96
N THR A 87 5.41 -8.03 -13.06
CA THR A 87 5.20 -9.10 -12.07
C THR A 87 3.95 -8.83 -11.23
N VAL A 88 3.79 -7.61 -10.72
CA VAL A 88 2.64 -7.21 -9.89
C VAL A 88 1.35 -7.14 -10.71
N GLU A 89 1.40 -6.61 -11.93
CA GLU A 89 0.25 -6.64 -12.86
C GLU A 89 -0.26 -8.08 -13.07
N ILE A 90 0.64 -9.02 -13.38
CA ILE A 90 0.28 -10.41 -13.63
C ILE A 90 -0.22 -11.08 -12.34
N PHE A 91 0.37 -10.77 -11.18
CA PHE A 91 -0.14 -11.22 -9.89
C PHE A 91 -1.59 -10.79 -9.66
N CYS A 92 -1.91 -9.52 -9.88
CA CYS A 92 -3.27 -8.99 -9.74
C CYS A 92 -4.26 -9.63 -10.72
N ARG A 93 -3.80 -10.04 -11.91
CA ARG A 93 -4.62 -10.80 -12.87
C ARG A 93 -4.85 -12.24 -12.44
N LEU A 94 -3.80 -12.91 -11.97
CA LEU A 94 -3.86 -14.28 -11.46
C LEU A 94 -4.77 -14.38 -10.23
N GLU A 95 -4.64 -13.45 -9.29
CA GLU A 95 -5.47 -13.40 -8.07
C GLU A 95 -6.97 -13.52 -8.39
N LYS A 96 -7.46 -12.72 -9.36
CA LYS A 96 -8.86 -12.71 -9.79
C LYS A 96 -9.33 -14.05 -10.38
N GLN A 97 -8.41 -14.87 -10.89
CA GLN A 97 -8.70 -16.18 -11.46
C GLN A 97 -8.61 -17.32 -10.43
N HIS A 98 -8.10 -17.07 -9.22
CA HIS A 98 -7.88 -18.10 -8.20
C HIS A 98 -8.86 -17.96 -7.02
N LYS A 99 -9.44 -19.10 -6.61
CA LYS A 99 -10.30 -19.15 -5.41
C LYS A 99 -9.51 -19.11 -4.09
N ASN A 100 -8.21 -19.42 -4.12
CA ASN A 100 -7.35 -19.47 -2.95
C ASN A 100 -6.03 -18.73 -3.22
N VAL A 101 -5.96 -17.50 -2.71
CA VAL A 101 -4.81 -16.60 -2.84
C VAL A 101 -3.57 -17.18 -2.16
N SER A 102 -3.71 -17.82 -1.00
CA SER A 102 -2.59 -18.40 -0.26
C SER A 102 -1.89 -19.51 -1.07
N GLN A 103 -2.69 -20.37 -1.69
CA GLN A 103 -2.20 -21.42 -2.56
C GLN A 103 -1.50 -20.82 -3.79
N LEU A 104 -2.11 -19.81 -4.43
CA LEU A 104 -1.52 -19.11 -5.56
C LEU A 104 -0.12 -18.57 -5.22
N ILE A 105 0.02 -17.81 -4.13
CA ILE A 105 1.30 -17.21 -3.76
C ILE A 105 2.34 -18.29 -3.52
N SER A 106 1.98 -19.35 -2.78
CA SER A 106 2.91 -20.46 -2.48
C SER A 106 3.41 -21.20 -3.72
N MET A 107 2.63 -21.19 -4.83
CA MET A 107 3.03 -21.78 -6.11
C MET A 107 3.92 -20.85 -6.95
N LEU A 108 3.79 -19.54 -6.76
CA LEU A 108 4.51 -18.54 -7.55
C LEU A 108 5.88 -18.21 -6.95
N VAL A 109 5.92 -17.96 -5.63
CA VAL A 109 7.06 -17.31 -4.96
C VAL A 109 7.14 -17.66 -3.48
N GLU A 110 8.32 -17.47 -2.92
CA GLU A 110 8.47 -17.38 -1.47
C GLU A 110 7.73 -16.14 -0.95
N THR A 111 6.62 -16.38 -0.24
CA THR A 111 5.66 -15.35 0.18
C THR A 111 6.31 -14.19 0.93
N HIS A 112 7.24 -14.49 1.83
CA HIS A 112 7.93 -13.49 2.66
C HIS A 112 8.82 -12.57 1.80
N ILE A 113 9.58 -13.13 0.84
CA ILE A 113 10.40 -12.36 -0.11
C ILE A 113 9.52 -11.47 -0.98
N PHE A 114 8.45 -12.05 -1.55
CA PHE A 114 7.56 -11.30 -2.42
C PHE A 114 6.86 -10.15 -1.67
N SER A 115 6.36 -10.41 -0.47
CA SER A 115 5.72 -9.40 0.38
C SER A 115 6.68 -8.27 0.73
N PHE A 116 7.93 -8.60 1.10
CA PHE A 116 8.95 -7.58 1.36
C PHE A 116 9.25 -6.73 0.12
N VAL A 117 9.43 -7.35 -1.05
CA VAL A 117 9.73 -6.64 -2.30
C VAL A 117 8.57 -5.72 -2.72
N VAL A 118 7.34 -6.22 -2.69
CA VAL A 118 6.14 -5.42 -2.98
C VAL A 118 6.02 -4.26 -1.99
N GLY A 119 6.21 -4.52 -0.69
CA GLY A 119 6.20 -3.49 0.34
C GLY A 119 7.27 -2.42 0.14
N ARG A 120 8.51 -2.82 -0.18
CA ARG A 120 9.60 -1.88 -0.47
C ARG A 120 9.38 -1.07 -1.74
N ALA A 121 8.79 -1.66 -2.78
CA ALA A 121 8.43 -0.94 -3.99
C ALA A 121 7.38 0.13 -3.70
N PHE A 122 6.33 -0.23 -2.97
CA PHE A 122 5.32 0.71 -2.50
C PHE A 122 5.95 1.89 -1.75
N VAL A 123 6.78 1.61 -0.74
CA VAL A 123 7.47 2.67 0.05
C VAL A 123 8.32 3.55 -0.85
N THR A 124 9.09 2.96 -1.75
CA THR A 124 10.01 3.68 -2.63
C THR A 124 9.27 4.62 -3.59
N ASP A 125 8.15 4.18 -4.16
CA ASP A 125 7.39 5.02 -5.09
C ASP A 125 6.68 6.18 -4.38
N ILE A 126 6.19 5.96 -3.16
CA ILE A 126 5.64 7.03 -2.32
C ILE A 126 6.74 8.01 -1.87
N GLU A 127 7.94 7.53 -1.55
CA GLU A 127 9.08 8.40 -1.28
C GLU A 127 9.48 9.25 -2.51
N LYS A 128 9.45 8.66 -3.72
CA LYS A 128 9.65 9.42 -4.98
C LYS A 128 8.60 10.53 -5.13
N LEU A 129 7.33 10.24 -4.84
CA LEU A 129 6.23 11.24 -4.85
C LEU A 129 6.45 12.35 -3.84
N LYS A 130 6.89 12.01 -2.62
CA LYS A 130 7.23 13.00 -1.59
C LYS A 130 8.37 13.90 -2.04
N LEU A 131 9.43 13.33 -2.63
CA LEU A 131 10.61 14.07 -3.09
C LEU A 131 10.36 14.92 -4.35
N SER A 132 9.38 14.56 -5.18
CA SER A 132 9.00 15.36 -6.36
C SER A 132 8.16 16.60 -5.99
N SER A 133 7.60 16.66 -4.78
CA SER A 133 6.89 17.84 -4.27
C SER A 133 7.86 18.97 -3.88
N LYS A 134 7.43 20.23 -4.09
CA LYS A 134 8.21 21.41 -3.71
C LYS A 134 8.42 21.50 -2.19
N THR A 135 7.41 21.08 -1.43
CA THR A 135 7.38 21.12 0.05
C THR A 135 8.03 19.90 0.69
N ARG A 136 8.47 18.91 -0.10
CA ARG A 136 8.95 17.59 0.39
C ARG A 136 7.94 16.89 1.30
N SER A 137 6.65 17.10 1.05
CA SER A 137 5.52 16.49 1.75
C SER A 137 4.62 15.73 0.79
N LEU A 138 3.87 14.76 1.30
CA LEU A 138 2.83 14.13 0.50
C LEU A 138 1.65 15.10 0.35
N GLU A 139 1.16 15.25 -0.88
CA GLU A 139 -0.02 16.03 -1.22
C GLU A 139 -1.12 15.03 -1.63
N ALA A 140 -2.33 15.17 -1.09
CA ALA A 140 -3.44 14.25 -1.34
C ALA A 140 -3.68 14.04 -2.84
N GLU A 141 -3.71 15.13 -3.61
CA GLU A 141 -3.92 15.07 -5.06
C GLU A 141 -2.86 14.23 -5.79
N LYS A 142 -1.57 14.35 -5.42
CA LYS A 142 -0.50 13.56 -6.03
C LYS A 142 -0.61 12.09 -5.67
N VAL A 143 -0.97 11.78 -4.42
CA VAL A 143 -1.20 10.41 -3.95
C VAL A 143 -2.36 9.76 -4.71
N LEU A 144 -3.50 10.45 -4.80
CA LEU A 144 -4.67 9.97 -5.53
C LEU A 144 -4.38 9.81 -7.03
N THR A 145 -3.66 10.77 -7.62
CA THR A 145 -3.23 10.70 -9.03
C THR A 145 -2.38 9.47 -9.26
N PHE A 146 -1.36 9.23 -8.43
CA PHE A 146 -0.48 8.07 -8.54
C PHE A 146 -1.23 6.73 -8.54
N PHE A 147 -2.20 6.54 -7.65
CA PHE A 147 -2.98 5.30 -7.60
C PHE A 147 -3.98 5.14 -8.76
N SER A 148 -4.33 6.25 -9.43
CA SER A 148 -5.21 6.26 -10.59
C SER A 148 -4.47 6.23 -11.94
N GLU A 149 -3.18 6.56 -11.95
CA GLU A 149 -2.39 6.74 -13.16
C GLU A 149 -2.24 5.41 -13.92
N THR A 150 -2.43 5.48 -15.23
CA THR A 150 -2.23 4.37 -16.16
C THR A 150 -1.07 4.70 -17.07
N THR A 151 -0.12 3.78 -17.20
CA THR A 151 1.03 3.97 -18.07
C THR A 151 0.64 3.80 -19.54
N LYS A 152 1.56 4.16 -20.44
CA LYS A 152 1.40 3.93 -21.89
C LYS A 152 1.18 2.46 -22.24
N ASP A 153 1.69 1.55 -21.42
CA ASP A 153 1.57 0.11 -21.61
C ASP A 153 0.24 -0.44 -21.05
N GLY A 154 -0.67 0.42 -20.58
CA GLY A 154 -2.00 0.06 -20.10
C GLY A 154 -2.04 -0.49 -18.66
N ILE A 155 -0.91 -0.51 -17.96
CA ILE A 155 -0.83 -0.97 -16.57
C ILE A 155 -1.01 0.20 -15.59
N ARG A 156 -1.45 -0.09 -14.36
CA ARG A 156 -1.62 0.90 -13.28
C ARG A 156 -0.67 0.60 -12.11
N PRO A 157 0.63 0.95 -12.20
CA PRO A 157 1.63 0.51 -11.21
C PRO A 157 1.24 0.83 -9.77
N GLY A 158 0.84 2.08 -9.49
CA GLY A 158 0.41 2.48 -8.15
C GLY A 158 -0.82 1.70 -7.67
N GLY A 159 -1.88 1.67 -8.48
CA GLY A 159 -3.11 0.93 -8.13
C GLY A 159 -2.88 -0.57 -7.96
N ASN A 160 -2.04 -1.17 -8.79
CA ASN A 160 -1.67 -2.58 -8.72
C ASN A 160 -0.85 -2.89 -7.47
N LEU A 161 0.09 -2.02 -7.09
CA LEU A 161 0.83 -2.16 -5.84
C LEU A 161 -0.11 -2.08 -4.64
N LEU A 162 -1.01 -1.09 -4.60
CA LEU A 162 -1.99 -0.95 -3.51
C LEU A 162 -2.87 -2.20 -3.39
N HIS A 163 -3.40 -2.69 -4.51
CA HIS A 163 -4.23 -3.88 -4.55
C HIS A 163 -3.45 -5.15 -4.17
N ALA A 164 -2.22 -5.32 -4.67
CA ALA A 164 -1.40 -6.47 -4.33
C ALA A 164 -1.08 -6.51 -2.83
N VAL A 165 -0.76 -5.37 -2.21
CA VAL A 165 -0.56 -5.29 -0.76
C VAL A 165 -1.85 -5.68 -0.03
N GLU A 166 -3.01 -5.14 -0.43
CA GLU A 166 -4.31 -5.46 0.18
C GLU A 166 -4.63 -6.97 0.14
N VAL A 167 -4.45 -7.59 -1.03
CA VAL A 167 -4.62 -9.04 -1.22
C VAL A 167 -3.68 -9.81 -0.30
N LEU A 168 -2.40 -9.43 -0.28
CA LEU A 168 -1.38 -10.13 0.49
C LEU A 168 -1.68 -10.04 2.00
N VAL A 169 -1.90 -8.85 2.56
CA VAL A 169 -2.15 -8.69 4.01
C VAL A 169 -3.47 -9.29 4.50
N SER A 170 -4.42 -9.52 3.59
CA SER A 170 -5.69 -10.20 3.87
C SER A 170 -5.53 -11.73 3.94
N GLY A 171 -4.46 -12.27 3.37
CA GLY A 171 -4.14 -13.69 3.43
C GLY A 171 -3.54 -14.11 4.79
N PRO A 172 -3.51 -15.41 5.09
CA PRO A 172 -2.81 -16.00 6.23
C PRO A 172 -1.28 -16.03 5.98
N ILE A 173 -0.72 -14.89 5.62
CA ILE A 173 0.71 -14.74 5.33
C ILE A 173 1.40 -14.02 6.48
N ASP A 174 2.72 -14.21 6.57
CA ASP A 174 3.53 -13.49 7.54
C ASP A 174 3.55 -11.98 7.23
N LYS A 175 2.97 -11.20 8.14
CA LYS A 175 2.89 -9.74 8.03
C LYS A 175 4.22 -9.07 8.41
N GLN A 176 5.14 -9.77 9.06
CA GLN A 176 6.43 -9.22 9.48
C GLN A 176 7.24 -8.71 8.29
N SER A 177 7.23 -9.42 7.16
CA SER A 177 7.90 -8.99 5.93
C SER A 177 7.43 -7.62 5.40
N PHE A 178 6.14 -7.30 5.59
CA PHE A 178 5.63 -5.97 5.27
C PHE A 178 6.08 -4.93 6.28
N LEU A 179 6.06 -5.24 7.57
CA LEU A 179 6.54 -4.33 8.61
C LEU A 179 8.03 -3.98 8.40
N ASP A 180 8.87 -4.99 8.11
CA ASP A 180 10.30 -4.81 7.84
C ASP A 180 10.57 -3.96 6.59
N SER A 181 9.62 -3.95 5.65
CA SER A 181 9.69 -3.07 4.49
C SER A 181 9.43 -1.59 4.84
N GLY A 182 8.87 -1.29 6.01
CA GLY A 182 8.50 0.07 6.42
C GLY A 182 7.18 0.57 5.84
N ILE A 183 6.37 -0.32 5.25
CA ILE A 183 5.12 0.08 4.59
C ILE A 183 4.12 0.72 5.56
N LEU A 184 4.08 0.29 6.83
CA LEU A 184 3.14 0.84 7.80
C LEU A 184 3.41 2.33 8.09
N CYS A 185 4.68 2.73 8.22
CA CYS A 185 5.06 4.14 8.32
C CYS A 185 4.62 4.94 7.10
N CYS A 186 4.88 4.39 5.90
CA CYS A 186 4.47 5.00 4.64
C CYS A 186 2.95 5.20 4.56
N LEU A 187 2.16 4.20 4.96
CA LEU A 187 0.70 4.26 5.00
C LEU A 187 0.18 5.30 6.00
N ILE A 188 0.84 5.47 7.15
CA ILE A 188 0.51 6.54 8.11
C ILE A 188 0.70 7.92 7.47
N HIS A 189 1.78 8.12 6.72
CA HIS A 189 2.00 9.38 6.01
C HIS A 189 0.98 9.62 4.89
N ILE A 190 0.58 8.56 4.16
CA ILE A 190 -0.51 8.63 3.18
C ILE A 190 -1.80 9.03 3.88
N LEU A 191 -2.19 8.33 4.94
CA LEU A 191 -3.41 8.63 5.70
C LEU A 191 -3.43 10.08 6.20
N ASN A 192 -2.29 10.58 6.71
CA ASN A 192 -2.17 11.96 7.14
C ASN A 192 -2.37 12.95 5.98
N SER A 193 -1.86 12.65 4.79
CA SER A 193 -2.05 13.50 3.62
C SER A 193 -3.51 13.53 3.16
N LEU A 194 -4.22 12.41 3.25
CA LEU A 194 -5.65 12.30 2.91
C LEU A 194 -6.55 12.96 3.96
N LEU A 195 -6.08 13.08 5.21
CA LEU A 195 -6.76 13.80 6.29
C LEU A 195 -6.45 15.31 6.31
N ALA A 196 -5.44 15.77 5.57
CA ALA A 196 -5.13 17.19 5.52
C ALA A 196 -6.32 17.93 4.89
N PRO A 197 -6.83 19.01 5.50
CA PRO A 197 -7.85 19.83 4.86
C PRO A 197 -7.28 20.28 3.53
N ASP A 198 -7.99 20.00 2.42
CA ASP A 198 -7.58 20.44 1.10
C ASP A 198 -7.32 21.95 1.17
N GLY A 199 -6.03 22.31 1.13
CA GLY A 199 -5.58 23.68 1.18
C GLY A 199 -5.92 24.36 -0.13
N GLY A 200 -7.19 24.68 -0.35
CA GLY A 200 -7.63 25.40 -1.54
C GLY A 200 -9.07 25.13 -1.93
N SER A 201 -9.86 26.21 -1.92
CA SER A 201 -11.06 26.43 -2.76
C SER A 201 -12.43 25.98 -2.27
N HIS A 202 -12.82 26.31 -1.02
CA HIS A 202 -14.24 26.64 -0.74
C HIS A 202 -14.41 27.85 0.21
N SER A 203 -13.48 28.83 0.18
CA SER A 203 -13.88 30.22 0.44
C SER A 203 -14.51 30.74 -0.83
N LYS A 204 -15.84 30.57 -0.96
CA LYS A 204 -16.60 31.30 -1.97
C LYS A 204 -16.78 32.71 -1.41
N ASP A 205 -15.75 33.54 -1.57
CA ASP A 205 -15.90 34.97 -1.41
C ASP A 205 -17.00 35.42 -2.38
N THR A 206 -17.97 36.11 -1.80
CA THR A 206 -19.13 36.66 -2.50
C THR A 206 -18.67 37.96 -3.18
N ASN A 207 -19.07 38.17 -4.45
CA ASN A 207 -18.75 39.29 -5.38
C ASN A 207 -17.41 39.12 -6.12
N ASP A 208 -17.27 39.21 -7.44
CA ASP A 208 -18.03 39.90 -8.49
C ASP A 208 -17.98 39.15 -9.84
N ASN A 209 -18.96 39.46 -10.69
CA ASN A 209 -19.13 38.96 -12.06
C ASN A 209 -17.90 39.19 -12.96
N VAL A 210 -17.22 38.11 -13.38
CA VAL A 210 -16.53 38.06 -14.67
C VAL A 210 -16.76 36.70 -15.31
N GLU A 211 -17.47 36.71 -16.43
CA GLU A 211 -17.78 35.57 -17.30
C GLU A 211 -16.48 35.02 -17.92
N LEU A 212 -16.13 33.77 -17.60
CA LEU A 212 -15.04 33.03 -18.24
C LEU A 212 -15.65 32.00 -19.22
N PRO A 213 -15.01 31.75 -20.38
CA PRO A 213 -15.58 30.95 -21.46
C PRO A 213 -15.61 29.45 -21.09
N PRO A 214 -16.52 28.67 -21.72
CA PRO A 214 -16.75 27.29 -21.34
C PRO A 214 -15.54 26.43 -21.72
N VAL A 215 -14.89 25.84 -20.71
CA VAL A 215 -13.97 24.73 -20.92
C VAL A 215 -14.79 23.46 -21.09
N ASP A 216 -14.53 22.80 -22.19
CA ASP A 216 -15.20 21.62 -22.72
C ASP A 216 -15.27 20.47 -21.71
N GLY A 217 -16.39 19.75 -21.74
CA GLY A 217 -16.74 18.73 -20.75
C GLY A 217 -15.85 17.48 -20.82
N SER A 218 -15.38 17.03 -19.66
CA SER A 218 -15.19 15.60 -19.42
C SER A 218 -15.45 15.26 -17.96
N ASN A 219 -16.15 14.15 -17.76
CA ASN A 219 -16.72 13.51 -16.57
C ASN A 219 -15.84 13.35 -15.29
N ASN A 220 -14.92 14.27 -14.98
CA ASN A 220 -13.88 14.09 -13.97
C ASN A 220 -14.30 14.47 -12.54
N ALA A 221 -15.35 15.27 -12.36
CA ALA A 221 -15.77 15.70 -11.01
C ALA A 221 -16.47 14.58 -10.23
N GLU A 222 -17.25 13.72 -10.90
CA GLU A 222 -17.99 12.63 -10.25
C GLU A 222 -17.14 11.38 -9.99
N THR A 223 -16.13 11.10 -10.83
CA THR A 223 -15.25 9.93 -10.66
C THR A 223 -14.11 10.16 -9.67
N ARG A 224 -13.77 11.42 -9.34
CA ARG A 224 -12.71 11.74 -8.38
C ARG A 224 -13.07 11.34 -6.93
N PRO A 225 -14.29 11.62 -6.41
CA PRO A 225 -14.73 11.16 -5.09
C PRO A 225 -14.78 9.63 -4.98
N VAL A 226 -15.24 8.93 -6.02
CA VAL A 226 -15.32 7.46 -6.02
C VAL A 226 -13.92 6.83 -5.90
N ARG A 227 -12.97 7.30 -6.72
CA ARG A 227 -11.58 6.82 -6.67
C ARG A 227 -10.88 7.16 -5.35
N GLN A 228 -11.18 8.30 -4.75
CA GLN A 228 -10.65 8.67 -3.45
C GLN A 228 -11.10 7.69 -2.37
N LEU A 229 -12.40 7.38 -2.31
CA LEU A 229 -12.95 6.44 -1.33
C LEU A 229 -12.42 5.02 -1.51
N GLU A 230 -12.18 4.58 -2.76
CA GLU A 230 -11.51 3.31 -3.06
C GLU A 230 -10.09 3.26 -2.48
N VAL A 231 -9.28 4.29 -2.73
CA VAL A 231 -7.90 4.38 -2.22
C VAL A 231 -7.89 4.45 -0.70
N GLU A 232 -8.72 5.32 -0.11
CA GLU A 232 -8.87 5.44 1.35
C GLU A 232 -9.25 4.10 1.97
N GLY A 233 -10.24 3.42 1.38
CA GLY A 233 -10.72 2.10 1.80
C GLY A 233 -9.60 1.05 1.84
N SER A 234 -8.86 0.91 0.73
CA SER A 234 -7.73 -0.03 0.67
C SER A 234 -6.63 0.34 1.66
N VAL A 235 -6.27 1.62 1.79
CA VAL A 235 -5.25 2.10 2.74
C VAL A 235 -5.64 1.75 4.18
N VAL A 236 -6.86 2.08 4.62
CA VAL A 236 -7.29 1.78 5.99
C VAL A 236 -7.42 0.28 6.24
N HIS A 237 -7.82 -0.50 5.23
CA HIS A 237 -7.91 -1.95 5.33
C HIS A 237 -6.52 -2.57 5.56
N ILE A 238 -5.54 -2.19 4.73
CA ILE A 238 -4.15 -2.64 4.88
C ILE A 238 -3.60 -2.27 6.26
N MET A 239 -3.78 -1.01 6.69
CA MET A 239 -3.28 -0.54 7.98
C MET A 239 -3.88 -1.33 9.15
N LYS A 240 -5.18 -1.63 9.12
CA LYS A 240 -5.82 -2.46 10.16
C LYS A 240 -5.28 -3.89 10.16
N ALA A 241 -5.10 -4.48 8.98
CA ALA A 241 -4.54 -5.82 8.85
C ALA A 241 -3.13 -5.89 9.44
N LEU A 242 -2.27 -4.91 9.16
CA LEU A 242 -0.91 -4.82 9.70
C LEU A 242 -0.88 -4.48 11.19
N ALA A 243 -1.75 -3.58 11.66
CA ALA A 243 -1.82 -3.14 13.06
C ALA A 243 -2.18 -4.26 14.05
N SER A 244 -2.77 -5.36 13.58
CA SER A 244 -3.02 -6.56 14.39
C SER A 244 -1.75 -7.36 14.73
N HIS A 245 -0.61 -7.04 14.12
CA HIS A 245 0.64 -7.74 14.36
C HIS A 245 1.38 -7.17 15.58
N PRO A 246 1.95 -8.00 16.49
CA PRO A 246 2.59 -7.52 17.72
C PRO A 246 3.74 -6.53 17.49
N SER A 247 4.55 -6.72 16.46
CA SER A 247 5.67 -5.82 16.11
C SER A 247 5.24 -4.51 15.43
N ALA A 248 3.95 -4.32 15.11
CA ALA A 248 3.49 -3.22 14.27
C ALA A 248 3.75 -1.85 14.93
N ALA A 249 3.44 -1.69 16.21
CA ALA A 249 3.68 -0.43 16.92
C ALA A 249 5.19 -0.11 17.02
N GLN A 250 6.01 -1.14 17.30
CA GLN A 250 7.47 -1.01 17.32
C GLN A 250 8.03 -0.55 15.98
N SER A 251 7.45 -0.97 14.84
CA SER A 251 7.92 -0.53 13.52
C SER A 251 7.77 0.98 13.26
N LEU A 252 6.98 1.69 14.08
CA LEU A 252 6.59 3.09 13.86
C LEU A 252 7.38 4.13 14.67
N ILE A 253 8.30 3.67 15.54
CA ILE A 253 8.99 4.57 16.48
C ILE A 253 10.23 5.23 15.88
N GLU A 254 10.75 4.71 14.76
CA GLU A 254 12.01 5.17 14.17
C GLU A 254 11.87 6.53 13.45
N ASP A 255 10.69 6.86 12.91
CA ASP A 255 10.47 8.04 12.06
C ASP A 255 9.34 8.97 12.56
N ASN A 256 8.94 8.82 13.83
CA ASN A 256 7.83 9.53 14.46
C ASN A 256 6.44 9.22 13.87
N SER A 257 6.30 8.20 13.02
CA SER A 257 5.00 7.78 12.48
C SER A 257 3.99 7.47 13.60
N LEU A 258 4.43 6.86 14.70
CA LEU A 258 3.56 6.61 15.85
C LEU A 258 3.03 7.93 16.44
N GLN A 259 3.91 8.92 16.64
CA GLN A 259 3.51 10.24 17.14
C GLN A 259 2.53 10.93 16.18
N LEU A 260 2.75 10.83 14.87
CA LEU A 260 1.85 11.40 13.86
C LEU A 260 0.45 10.77 13.93
N LEU A 261 0.36 9.46 14.15
CA LEU A 261 -0.93 8.79 14.34
C LEU A 261 -1.68 9.27 15.60
N PHE A 262 -0.98 9.46 16.71
CA PHE A 262 -1.56 10.07 17.91
C PHE A 262 -2.11 11.48 17.63
N GLN A 263 -1.38 12.30 16.85
CA GLN A 263 -1.82 13.63 16.46
C GLN A 263 -3.05 13.59 15.55
N MET A 264 -3.10 12.69 14.56
CA MET A 264 -4.27 12.50 13.71
C MET A 264 -5.53 12.16 14.52
N VAL A 265 -5.41 11.31 15.53
CA VAL A 265 -6.52 10.91 16.41
C VAL A 265 -6.99 12.07 17.30
N ALA A 266 -6.05 12.82 17.87
CA ALA A 266 -6.36 14.01 18.68
C ALA A 266 -7.02 15.12 17.85
N ASN A 267 -6.49 15.43 16.67
CA ASN A 267 -7.01 16.45 15.77
C ASN A 267 -8.43 16.11 15.30
N GLY A 268 -8.68 14.84 14.97
CA GLY A 268 -10.02 14.37 14.60
C GLY A 268 -11.04 14.69 15.69
N SER A 269 -10.68 14.36 16.93
CA SER A 269 -11.53 14.53 18.12
C SER A 269 -11.82 15.99 18.48
N LEU A 270 -10.84 16.89 18.29
CA LEU A 270 -10.93 18.30 18.66
C LEU A 270 -11.55 19.20 17.58
N MET A 271 -11.07 19.07 16.35
CA MET A 271 -11.32 20.05 15.28
C MET A 271 -12.32 19.55 14.25
N VAL A 272 -12.25 18.27 13.87
CA VAL A 272 -13.02 17.77 12.73
C VAL A 272 -14.49 17.49 13.09
N PHE A 273 -14.76 16.94 14.27
CA PHE A 273 -16.16 16.68 14.68
C PHE A 273 -16.96 17.97 14.93
N SER A 274 -16.32 19.02 15.46
CA SER A 274 -16.95 20.33 15.65
C SER A 274 -17.25 20.99 14.31
N GLN A 275 -16.26 21.05 13.42
CA GLN A 275 -16.40 21.62 12.08
C GLN A 275 -17.42 20.87 11.20
N TYR A 276 -17.60 19.56 11.38
CA TYR A 276 -18.65 18.83 10.66
C TYR A 276 -20.06 19.30 11.01
N LYS A 277 -20.34 19.60 12.30
CA LYS A 277 -21.66 20.13 12.70
C LYS A 277 -21.93 21.50 12.09
N GLU A 278 -20.86 22.26 11.85
CA GLU A 278 -20.89 23.55 11.16
C GLU A 278 -20.93 23.40 9.63
N GLY A 279 -20.92 22.16 9.10
CA GLY A 279 -20.93 21.88 7.66
C GLY A 279 -19.61 22.17 6.95
N LEU A 280 -18.53 22.44 7.70
CA LEU A 280 -17.24 22.87 7.18
C LEU A 280 -16.34 21.71 6.73
N VAL A 281 -16.63 20.49 7.18
CA VAL A 281 -15.86 19.28 6.84
C VAL A 281 -16.80 18.19 6.33
N PRO A 282 -16.43 17.45 5.28
CA PRO A 282 -17.27 16.37 4.75
C PRO A 282 -17.30 15.13 5.66
N LEU A 283 -18.36 14.32 5.53
CA LEU A 283 -18.55 13.10 6.33
C LEU A 283 -17.39 12.09 6.17
N HIS A 284 -16.82 11.96 4.98
CA HIS A 284 -15.73 10.99 4.73
C HIS A 284 -14.48 11.31 5.57
N ALA A 285 -14.16 12.58 5.81
CA ALA A 285 -13.04 12.97 6.67
C ALA A 285 -13.24 12.52 8.14
N ILE A 286 -14.48 12.58 8.66
CA ILE A 286 -14.80 11.99 9.97
C ILE A 286 -14.60 10.49 9.98
N GLN A 287 -15.06 9.80 8.93
CA GLN A 287 -14.91 8.35 8.81
C GLN A 287 -13.43 7.96 8.80
N LEU A 288 -12.59 8.71 8.09
CA LEU A 288 -11.16 8.50 8.02
C LEU A 288 -10.47 8.72 9.37
N HIS A 289 -10.85 9.76 10.13
CA HIS A 289 -10.38 9.96 11.50
C HIS A 289 -10.82 8.83 12.46
N ARG A 290 -12.04 8.30 12.30
CA ARG A 290 -12.50 7.12 13.06
C ARG A 290 -11.64 5.90 12.73
N HIS A 291 -11.26 5.71 11.47
CA HIS A 291 -10.35 4.63 11.09
C HIS A 291 -8.96 4.82 11.68
N ALA A 292 -8.40 6.04 11.68
CA ALA A 292 -7.14 6.33 12.35
C ALA A 292 -7.17 5.93 13.84
N MET A 293 -8.27 6.23 14.53
CA MET A 293 -8.47 5.85 15.92
C MET A 293 -8.55 4.33 16.12
N GLN A 294 -9.26 3.61 15.24
CA GLN A 294 -9.32 2.15 15.27
C GLN A 294 -7.94 1.52 15.04
N ILE A 295 -7.16 2.06 14.09
CA ILE A 295 -5.79 1.59 13.80
C ILE A 295 -4.90 1.80 15.03
N LEU A 296 -4.96 2.98 15.65
CA LEU A 296 -4.22 3.25 16.89
C LEU A 296 -4.62 2.28 18.01
N GLY A 297 -5.92 2.03 18.20
CA GLY A 297 -6.41 1.09 19.20
C GLY A 297 -5.91 -0.34 18.97
N LEU A 298 -5.87 -0.80 17.71
CA LEU A 298 -5.31 -2.11 17.34
C LEU A 298 -3.81 -2.18 17.62
N LEU A 299 -3.05 -1.14 17.28
CA LEU A 299 -1.60 -1.10 17.55
C LEU A 299 -1.33 -1.24 19.05
N LEU A 300 -2.00 -0.44 19.87
CA LEU A 300 -1.79 -0.43 21.32
C LEU A 300 -2.23 -1.75 21.97
N ALA A 301 -3.33 -2.34 21.50
CA ALA A 301 -3.82 -3.63 22.01
C ALA A 301 -2.86 -4.80 21.73
N ASN A 302 -2.06 -4.72 20.65
CA ASN A 302 -1.17 -5.80 20.22
C ASN A 302 0.31 -5.56 20.58
N ASP A 303 0.68 -4.34 21.00
CA ASP A 303 2.07 -3.93 21.26
C ASP A 303 2.74 -4.69 22.42
N ASN A 304 1.95 -5.26 23.35
CA ASN A 304 2.44 -5.92 24.57
C ASN A 304 3.47 -5.07 25.36
N GLY A 305 3.32 -3.74 25.30
CA GLY A 305 4.18 -2.77 26.00
C GLY A 305 5.54 -2.48 25.36
N CYS A 306 5.85 -2.98 24.16
CA CYS A 306 7.14 -2.74 23.50
C CYS A 306 7.43 -1.24 23.30
N THR A 307 6.40 -0.45 23.00
CA THR A 307 6.50 0.99 22.77
C THR A 307 6.20 1.85 24.01
N ALA A 308 5.95 1.26 25.19
CA ALA A 308 5.58 2.01 26.40
C ALA A 308 6.61 3.08 26.79
N SER A 309 7.90 2.79 26.62
CA SER A 309 8.98 3.75 26.87
C SER A 309 8.91 4.96 25.92
N TYR A 310 8.64 4.70 24.64
CA TYR A 310 8.47 5.73 23.62
C TYR A 310 7.25 6.60 23.90
N ILE A 311 6.09 5.97 24.17
CA ILE A 311 4.83 6.66 24.51
C ILE A 311 5.02 7.61 25.69
N ARG A 312 5.70 7.16 26.74
CA ARG A 312 5.99 7.98 27.93
C ARG A 312 6.94 9.12 27.62
N ARG A 313 8.05 8.85 26.91
CA ARG A 313 9.06 9.84 26.54
C ARG A 313 8.48 10.96 25.69
N HIS A 314 7.56 10.64 24.78
CA HIS A 314 6.93 11.60 23.87
C HIS A 314 5.61 12.16 24.40
N HIS A 315 5.23 11.83 25.64
CA HIS A 315 3.98 12.28 26.29
C HIS A 315 2.72 12.04 25.44
N LEU A 316 2.68 10.93 24.67
CA LEU A 316 1.60 10.70 23.70
C LEU A 316 0.23 10.51 24.36
N ILE A 317 0.20 10.01 25.60
CA ILE A 317 -1.05 9.93 26.38
C ILE A 317 -1.59 11.31 26.73
N LYS A 318 -0.71 12.28 26.99
CA LYS A 318 -1.14 13.67 27.24
C LYS A 318 -1.81 14.26 25.99
N VAL A 319 -1.34 13.90 24.79
CA VAL A 319 -1.95 14.34 23.52
C VAL A 319 -3.40 13.87 23.42
N LEU A 320 -3.68 12.60 23.74
CA LEU A 320 -5.05 12.09 23.75
C LEU A 320 -5.90 12.68 24.89
N LEU A 321 -5.33 12.84 26.08
CA LEU A 321 -6.05 13.40 27.23
C LEU A 321 -6.45 14.86 27.01
N MET A 322 -5.61 15.67 26.36
CA MET A 322 -5.99 17.03 25.98
C MET A 322 -7.19 17.02 25.03
N ALA A 323 -7.21 16.09 24.06
CA ALA A 323 -8.34 15.93 23.16
C ALA A 323 -9.65 15.53 23.88
N VAL A 324 -9.56 14.70 24.92
CA VAL A 324 -10.72 14.32 25.76
C VAL A 324 -11.15 15.47 26.68
N LYS A 325 -10.20 16.18 27.28
CA LYS A 325 -10.48 17.30 28.20
C LYS A 325 -11.24 18.42 27.49
N ASP A 326 -10.82 18.75 26.28
CA ASP A 326 -11.40 19.86 25.51
C ASP A 326 -12.56 19.38 24.62
N PHE A 327 -13.03 18.13 24.81
CA PHE A 327 -14.16 17.57 24.09
C PHE A 327 -15.47 18.24 24.50
N ASN A 328 -16.18 18.79 23.52
CA ASN A 328 -17.52 19.32 23.73
C ASN A 328 -18.58 18.21 23.48
N PRO A 329 -19.36 17.77 24.50
CA PRO A 329 -20.41 16.76 24.35
C PRO A 329 -21.53 17.20 23.41
N ASP A 330 -21.74 18.52 23.27
CA ASP A 330 -22.70 19.08 22.33
C ASP A 330 -22.17 19.03 20.88
N CYS A 331 -20.89 18.66 20.67
CA CYS A 331 -20.24 18.56 19.37
C CYS A 331 -19.89 17.13 18.93
N GLY A 332 -19.80 16.16 19.85
CA GLY A 332 -19.30 14.82 19.50
C GLY A 332 -20.37 13.75 19.30
N ILE A 333 -19.99 12.70 18.57
CA ILE A 333 -20.72 11.43 18.54
C ILE A 333 -20.12 10.58 19.67
N LEU A 334 -20.93 10.15 20.64
CA LEU A 334 -20.58 9.32 21.80
C LEU A 334 -19.53 8.18 21.55
N PRO A 335 -19.50 7.50 20.39
CA PRO A 335 -18.50 6.46 20.08
C PRO A 335 -17.05 6.94 20.02
N THR A 336 -16.79 8.23 19.78
CA THR A 336 -15.43 8.81 19.72
C THR A 336 -14.78 8.82 21.11
N LEU A 337 -15.54 9.15 22.15
CA LEU A 337 -15.10 9.05 23.54
C LEU A 337 -14.86 7.60 23.97
N TRP A 338 -15.73 6.68 23.56
CA TRP A 338 -15.58 5.26 23.89
C TRP A 338 -14.32 4.67 23.28
N ALA A 339 -14.01 4.98 22.02
CA ALA A 339 -12.79 4.50 21.38
C ALA A 339 -11.51 5.18 21.88
N LEU A 340 -11.54 6.47 22.24
CA LEU A 340 -10.44 7.13 22.97
C LEU A 340 -10.22 6.49 24.34
N TRP A 341 -11.30 6.15 25.04
CA TRP A 341 -11.26 5.46 26.33
C TRP A 341 -10.70 4.04 26.20
N THR A 342 -11.08 3.29 25.16
CA THR A 342 -10.50 1.97 24.86
C THR A 342 -9.00 2.07 24.54
N CYS A 343 -8.58 3.07 23.76
CA CYS A 343 -7.16 3.34 23.53
C CYS A 343 -6.43 3.67 24.85
N PHE A 344 -7.07 4.44 25.74
CA PHE A 344 -6.51 4.80 27.03
C PHE A 344 -6.36 3.59 27.96
N LEU A 345 -7.37 2.72 28.04
CA LEU A 345 -7.32 1.48 28.82
C LEU A 345 -6.24 0.52 28.30
N ASN A 346 -6.06 0.41 26.98
CA ASN A 346 -5.04 -0.44 26.38
C ASN A 346 -3.61 0.04 26.62
N VAL A 347 -3.39 1.30 27.02
CA VAL A 347 -2.06 1.82 27.37
C VAL A 347 -1.76 1.70 28.86
N LEU A 348 -2.80 1.61 29.69
CA LEU A 348 -2.65 1.48 31.14
C LEU A 348 -2.44 0.04 31.60
N ASN A 349 -2.94 -0.94 30.84
CA ASN A 349 -2.61 -2.36 30.98
C ASN A 349 -1.30 -2.68 30.25
#